data_AF-A0A2S1TZ33-F1
#
_entry.id   AF-A0A2S1TZ33-F1
#
_cell.length_a   1.000
_cell.length_b   1.000
_cell.length_c   1.000
_cell.angle_alpha   90.00
_cell.angle_beta   90.00
_cell.angle_gamma   90.00
#
_symmetry.space_group_name_H-M   'P 1'
#
loop_
_entity.id
_entity.type
_entity.pdbx_description
1 polymer ?
#
loop_
_entity_poly.entity_id
_entity_poly.type
_entity_poly.pdbx_seq_one_letter_code
_entity_poly.pdbx_strand_id
1 'polypeptide(L)'
;VGISAKAVVSAPINNETSYYFNLFGIKSPEVLTNAEGKQFVLVDHSSYSQTIDGMKSARIVGIIDHHNVGDVTSEKPIYARYLPVGAAASIVNLIYNELNIPISKEIAQVLIMSILSDTDNLRNNVKDVDRKAFATLKEIAGIEDTDTIYSGMVEAKASYGDMTDEEIYKSNYKEYEVNGKTFCIGNANAGGEKNLREMADRMYNHMEKNYEKSGFNMMFSMVQNINENSNENMTYLLGYGEDAAEVLKNGFEGFDGKYYITKTDLSRKTHIVPAITAFINEKN
;
A
#
# COMPACT_ATOMS: atom_id res chain seq x y z
N VAL A 1 3.77 16.36 25.60
CA VAL A 1 2.80 16.14 24.49
C VAL A 1 1.41 16.52 25.00
N GLY A 2 0.63 17.27 24.21
CA GLY A 2 -0.68 17.82 24.59
C GLY A 2 -1.49 18.31 23.39
N ILE A 3 -1.18 17.78 22.20
CA ILE A 3 -1.85 18.11 20.94
C ILE A 3 -3.05 17.17 20.81
N SER A 4 -4.25 17.74 20.63
CA SER A 4 -5.44 16.97 20.33
C SER A 4 -5.37 16.52 18.87
N ALA A 5 -5.25 15.20 18.65
CA ALA A 5 -5.18 14.59 17.33
C ALA A 5 -6.14 13.40 17.26
N LYS A 6 -6.66 13.12 16.07
CA LYS A 6 -7.57 12.00 15.78
C LYS A 6 -7.11 11.29 14.52
N ALA A 7 -7.00 9.96 14.56
CA ALA A 7 -6.75 9.15 13.38
C ALA A 7 -8.00 9.12 12.48
N VAL A 8 -7.79 9.20 11.17
CA VAL A 8 -8.80 9.06 10.12
C VAL A 8 -8.21 8.26 8.97
N VAL A 9 -9.07 7.66 8.14
CA VAL A 9 -8.67 6.96 6.91
C VAL A 9 -9.31 7.64 5.70
N SER A 10 -8.66 7.53 4.53
CA SER A 10 -9.15 8.11 3.28
C SER A 10 -10.23 7.28 2.57
N ALA A 11 -10.36 6.01 2.96
CA ALA A 11 -11.30 5.05 2.38
C ALA A 11 -11.65 3.98 3.44
N PRO A 12 -12.73 3.19 3.22
CA PRO A 12 -12.99 2.00 4.03
C PRO A 12 -11.77 1.08 4.11
N ILE A 13 -11.52 0.49 5.28
CA ILE A 13 -10.40 -0.42 5.49
C ILE A 13 -10.60 -1.72 4.67
N ASN A 14 -9.51 -2.28 4.17
CA ASN A 14 -9.54 -3.54 3.43
C ASN A 14 -9.75 -4.76 4.36
N ASN A 15 -9.90 -5.94 3.77
CA ASN A 15 -10.20 -7.16 4.51
C ASN A 15 -9.04 -7.62 5.41
N GLU A 16 -7.80 -7.41 4.98
CA GLU A 16 -6.59 -7.65 5.79
C GLU A 16 -6.61 -6.81 7.08
N THR A 17 -6.92 -5.52 6.96
CA THR A 17 -7.00 -4.60 8.11
C THR A 17 -8.19 -4.94 9.01
N SER A 18 -9.33 -5.24 8.40
CA SER A 18 -10.54 -5.64 9.10
C SER A 18 -10.32 -6.91 9.93
N TYR A 19 -9.56 -7.87 9.42
CA TYR A 19 -9.25 -9.11 10.12
C TYR A 19 -8.59 -8.84 11.48
N TYR A 20 -7.48 -8.10 11.51
CA TYR A 20 -6.77 -7.89 12.77
C TYR A 20 -7.44 -6.85 13.68
N PHE A 21 -8.18 -5.88 13.12
CA PHE A 21 -9.04 -5.01 13.94
C PHE A 21 -10.12 -5.82 14.67
N ASN A 22 -10.78 -6.76 13.99
CA ASN A 22 -11.77 -7.64 14.61
C ASN A 22 -11.14 -8.59 15.63
N LEU A 23 -9.98 -9.18 15.29
CA LEU A 23 -9.25 -10.08 16.18
C LEU A 23 -8.91 -9.43 17.52
N PHE A 24 -8.52 -8.15 17.51
CA PHE A 24 -8.13 -7.41 18.70
C PHE A 24 -9.24 -6.53 19.29
N GLY A 25 -10.44 -6.50 18.69
CA GLY A 25 -11.55 -5.66 19.13
C GLY A 25 -11.28 -4.15 18.98
N ILE A 26 -10.47 -3.77 18.00
CA ILE A 26 -10.07 -2.39 17.71
C ILE A 26 -11.10 -1.76 16.76
N LYS A 27 -11.54 -0.54 17.08
CA LYS A 27 -12.45 0.21 16.20
C LYS A 27 -11.67 0.86 15.07
N SER A 28 -12.16 0.70 13.85
CA SER A 28 -11.62 1.42 12.70
C SER A 28 -11.73 2.93 12.90
N PRO A 29 -10.72 3.71 12.47
CA PRO A 29 -10.88 5.16 12.32
C PRO A 29 -12.03 5.50 11.37
N GLU A 30 -12.57 6.69 11.53
CA GLU A 30 -13.60 7.22 10.63
C GLU A 30 -13.01 7.51 9.25
N VAL A 31 -13.81 7.26 8.21
CA VAL A 31 -13.50 7.68 6.84
C VAL A 31 -13.72 9.18 6.73
N LEU A 32 -12.68 9.91 6.33
CA LEU A 32 -12.76 11.34 6.03
C LEU A 32 -12.54 11.52 4.53
N THR A 33 -13.48 12.17 3.85
CA THR A 33 -13.42 12.38 2.39
C THR A 33 -12.98 13.78 1.97
N ASN A 34 -12.94 14.75 2.90
CA ASN A 34 -12.53 16.12 2.60
C ASN A 34 -11.66 16.76 3.71
N ALA A 35 -10.47 17.19 3.30
CA ALA A 35 -9.41 17.77 4.12
C ALA A 35 -9.52 19.29 4.34
N GLU A 36 -10.40 19.98 3.63
CA GLU A 36 -10.49 21.44 3.65
C GLU A 36 -10.65 22.00 5.07
N GLY A 37 -9.88 23.05 5.36
CA GLY A 37 -9.87 23.76 6.64
C GLY A 37 -9.25 23.00 7.82
N LYS A 38 -8.64 21.83 7.59
CA LYS A 38 -8.07 20.98 8.66
C LYS A 38 -6.55 20.96 8.65
N GLN A 39 -5.99 20.39 9.71
CA GLN A 39 -4.55 20.16 9.86
C GLN A 39 -4.25 18.67 9.82
N PHE A 40 -3.18 18.28 9.12
CA PHE A 40 -2.81 16.86 8.95
C PHE A 40 -1.36 16.58 9.29
N VAL A 41 -1.16 15.43 9.93
CA VAL A 41 0.09 14.66 9.83
C VAL A 41 -0.18 13.56 8.82
N LEU A 42 0.57 13.53 7.73
CA LEU A 42 0.48 12.43 6.75
C LEU A 42 1.35 11.27 7.21
N VAL A 43 0.82 10.06 7.12
CA VAL A 43 1.53 8.83 7.48
C VAL A 43 1.48 7.88 6.29
N ASP A 44 2.62 7.28 5.95
CA ASP A 44 2.77 6.31 4.84
C ASP A 44 2.57 6.86 3.41
N HIS A 45 2.42 8.17 3.27
CA HIS A 45 2.39 8.85 1.98
C HIS A 45 2.73 10.33 2.13
N SER A 46 3.13 10.91 1.01
CA SER A 46 3.49 12.32 0.91
C SER A 46 3.17 12.93 -0.46
N SER A 47 2.30 12.27 -1.25
CA SER A 47 1.85 12.76 -2.56
C SER A 47 0.39 13.21 -2.54
N TYR A 48 0.05 14.36 -3.14
CA TYR A 48 -1.33 14.86 -3.20
C TYR A 48 -2.27 13.90 -3.92
N SER A 49 -1.79 13.19 -4.94
CA SER A 49 -2.56 12.15 -5.65
C SER A 49 -2.99 10.98 -4.76
N GLN A 50 -2.36 10.80 -3.59
CA GLN A 50 -2.69 9.74 -2.63
C GLN A 50 -3.47 10.28 -1.41
N THR A 51 -3.92 11.54 -1.49
CA THR A 51 -4.67 12.20 -0.42
C THR A 51 -6.14 12.39 -0.80
N ILE A 52 -6.95 12.79 0.16
CA ILE A 52 -8.37 13.08 -0.03
C ILE A 52 -8.59 14.49 -0.61
N ASP A 53 -9.80 14.75 -1.10
CA ASP A 53 -10.18 16.05 -1.65
C ASP A 53 -9.91 17.20 -0.67
N GLY A 54 -9.54 18.35 -1.21
CA GLY A 54 -9.25 19.56 -0.42
C GLY A 54 -7.90 19.56 0.29
N MET A 55 -7.04 18.54 0.11
CA MET A 55 -5.73 18.48 0.80
C MET A 55 -4.79 19.62 0.41
N LYS A 56 -4.86 20.13 -0.84
CA LYS A 56 -4.08 21.32 -1.27
C LYS A 56 -4.42 22.58 -0.47
N SER A 57 -5.64 22.68 0.06
CA SER A 57 -6.10 23.77 0.91
C SER A 57 -5.94 23.47 2.42
N ALA A 58 -5.57 22.24 2.76
CA ALA A 58 -5.37 21.82 4.14
C ALA A 58 -3.96 22.18 4.62
N ARG A 59 -3.81 22.30 5.95
CA ARG A 59 -2.52 22.62 6.56
C ARG A 59 -1.78 21.36 6.96
N ILE A 60 -0.75 20.99 6.21
CA ILE A 60 0.15 19.91 6.61
C ILE A 60 1.07 20.41 7.73
N VAL A 61 1.07 19.69 8.86
CA VAL A 61 1.90 19.99 10.04
C VAL A 61 2.96 18.92 10.29
N GLY A 62 2.82 17.74 9.69
CA GLY A 62 3.90 16.77 9.66
C GLY A 62 3.76 15.65 8.64
N ILE A 63 4.84 14.90 8.43
CA ILE A 63 4.91 13.73 7.55
C ILE A 63 5.78 12.66 8.22
N ILE A 64 5.29 11.41 8.23
CA ILE A 64 6.02 10.22 8.66
C ILE A 64 5.87 9.16 7.56
N ASP A 65 6.91 8.92 6.77
CA ASP A 65 6.77 8.10 5.56
C ASP A 65 8.05 7.29 5.29
N HIS A 66 7.91 6.18 4.60
CA HIS A 66 9.01 5.30 4.18
C HIS A 66 9.13 5.21 2.64
N HIS A 67 8.23 5.86 1.89
CA HIS A 67 8.28 5.98 0.43
C HIS A 67 9.28 7.06 -0.03
N ASN A 68 9.37 7.26 -1.34
CA ASN A 68 10.03 8.44 -1.90
C ASN A 68 9.28 9.70 -1.46
N VAL A 69 10.01 10.82 -1.35
CA VAL A 69 9.40 12.11 -1.05
C VAL A 69 8.42 12.49 -2.16
N GLY A 70 7.17 12.70 -1.80
CA GLY A 70 6.11 13.13 -2.73
C GLY A 70 6.06 14.64 -2.96
N ASP A 71 4.96 15.09 -3.56
CA ASP A 71 4.72 16.47 -4.02
C ASP A 71 3.93 17.34 -3.02
N VAL A 72 3.60 16.80 -1.83
CA VAL A 72 2.95 17.58 -0.78
C VAL A 72 3.88 18.69 -0.29
N THR A 73 3.39 19.92 -0.33
CA THR A 73 4.12 21.10 0.13
C THR A 73 3.46 21.75 1.34
N SER A 74 4.19 22.65 1.99
CA SER A 74 3.72 23.33 3.19
C SER A 74 4.33 24.73 3.29
N GLU A 75 3.51 25.76 3.51
CA GLU A 75 3.96 27.17 3.54
C GLU A 75 4.81 27.53 4.77
N LYS A 76 4.64 26.81 5.89
CA LYS A 76 5.41 26.97 7.12
C LYS A 76 6.18 25.68 7.41
N PRO A 77 7.29 25.74 8.16
CA PRO A 77 8.02 24.55 8.58
C PRO A 77 7.12 23.48 9.19
N ILE A 78 7.43 22.22 8.90
CA ILE A 78 6.72 21.04 9.40
C ILE A 78 7.70 20.05 10.03
N TYR A 79 7.19 19.13 10.83
CA TYR A 79 7.94 17.93 11.21
C TYR A 79 7.90 16.93 10.06
N ALA A 80 9.04 16.58 9.47
CA ALA A 80 9.09 15.57 8.42
C ALA A 80 10.14 14.51 8.77
N ARG A 81 9.74 13.24 8.78
CA ARG A 81 10.63 12.11 9.02
C ARG A 81 10.42 11.04 7.96
N TYR A 82 11.48 10.84 7.17
CA TYR A 82 11.56 9.78 6.17
C TYR A 82 12.68 8.82 6.55
N LEU A 83 12.42 7.52 6.48
CA LEU A 83 13.45 6.50 6.64
C LEU A 83 13.24 5.37 5.61
N PRO A 84 14.30 4.87 4.96
CA PRO A 84 14.21 3.77 4.00
C PRO A 84 14.07 2.41 4.72
N VAL A 85 12.97 2.24 5.45
CA VAL A 85 12.64 1.04 6.24
C VAL A 85 11.46 0.28 5.64
N GLY A 86 11.23 -0.94 6.16
CA GLY A 86 10.16 -1.82 5.70
C GLY A 86 8.77 -1.24 5.88
N ALA A 87 8.49 -0.59 7.02
CA ALA A 87 7.16 -0.05 7.33
C ALA A 87 7.20 1.33 8.01
N ALA A 88 6.21 2.20 7.74
CA ALA A 88 6.05 3.46 8.46
C ALA A 88 5.84 3.26 9.97
N ALA A 89 5.22 2.15 10.37
CA ALA A 89 5.03 1.76 11.78
C ALA A 89 6.35 1.60 12.54
N SER A 90 7.43 1.17 11.89
CA SER A 90 8.77 1.11 12.48
C SER A 90 9.31 2.50 12.83
N ILE A 91 8.99 3.50 12.01
CA ILE A 91 9.33 4.92 12.28
C ILE A 91 8.53 5.44 13.46
N VAL A 92 7.23 5.11 13.54
CA VAL A 92 6.36 5.49 14.66
C VAL A 92 6.90 4.90 15.97
N ASN A 93 7.31 3.62 15.98
CA ASN A 93 7.94 3.00 17.15
C ASN A 93 9.22 3.75 17.59
N LEU A 94 10.07 4.18 16.65
CA LEU A 94 11.24 5.01 16.99
C LEU A 94 10.83 6.34 17.65
N ILE A 95 9.79 7.00 17.15
CA ILE A 95 9.31 8.27 17.71
C ILE A 95 8.80 8.08 19.15
N TYR A 96 8.05 7.01 19.44
CA TYR A 96 7.62 6.70 20.81
C TYR A 96 8.81 6.54 21.76
N ASN A 97 9.83 5.78 21.32
CA ASN A 97 11.03 5.54 22.11
C ASN A 97 11.83 6.83 22.36
N GLU A 98 12.04 7.66 21.33
CA GLU A 98 12.76 8.94 21.43
C GLU A 98 12.07 9.92 22.38
N LEU A 99 10.73 9.91 22.40
CA LEU A 99 9.93 10.75 23.29
C LEU A 99 9.73 10.15 24.69
N ASN A 100 10.25 8.93 24.94
CA ASN A 100 10.04 8.17 26.17
C ASN A 100 8.55 8.04 26.53
N ILE A 101 7.70 7.81 25.52
CA ILE A 101 6.26 7.61 25.70
C ILE A 101 5.98 6.10 25.65
N PRO A 102 5.32 5.52 26.67
CA PRO A 102 4.96 4.11 26.62
C PRO A 102 3.91 3.85 25.52
N ILE A 103 4.10 2.77 24.78
CA ILE A 103 3.15 2.27 23.79
C ILE A 103 2.09 1.41 24.52
N SER A 104 0.81 1.65 24.28
CA SER A 104 -0.25 0.80 24.83
C SER A 104 -0.33 -0.54 24.08
N LYS A 105 -0.96 -1.54 24.68
CA LYS A 105 -1.15 -2.86 24.05
C LYS A 105 -1.85 -2.75 22.69
N GLU A 106 -2.92 -1.97 22.60
CA GLU A 106 -3.71 -1.78 21.39
C GLU A 106 -2.91 -1.10 20.28
N ILE A 107 -2.12 -0.07 20.62
CA ILE A 107 -1.23 0.58 19.65
C ILE A 107 -0.14 -0.39 19.20
N ALA A 108 0.43 -1.18 20.12
CA ALA A 108 1.43 -2.18 19.76
C ALA A 108 0.87 -3.23 18.80
N GLN A 109 -0.37 -3.69 19.02
CA GLN A 109 -1.09 -4.60 18.13
C GLN A 109 -1.27 -4.02 16.72
N VAL A 110 -1.63 -2.74 16.56
CA VAL A 110 -1.75 -2.12 15.22
C VAL A 110 -0.39 -1.98 14.55
N LEU A 111 0.62 -1.51 15.28
CA LEU A 111 1.95 -1.27 14.72
C LEU A 111 2.62 -2.57 14.27
N ILE A 112 2.53 -3.66 15.05
CA ILE A 112 3.11 -4.95 14.66
C ILE A 112 2.42 -5.55 13.44
N MET A 113 1.08 -5.47 13.33
CA MET A 113 0.36 -5.95 12.14
C MET A 113 0.73 -5.13 10.89
N SER A 114 0.92 -3.82 11.05
CA SER A 114 1.37 -2.95 9.94
C SER A 114 2.77 -3.35 9.46
N ILE A 115 3.70 -3.65 10.38
CA ILE A 115 5.04 -4.16 10.03
C ILE A 115 4.92 -5.49 9.28
N LEU A 116 4.12 -6.43 9.78
CA LEU A 116 3.94 -7.73 9.12
C LEU A 116 3.36 -7.59 7.71
N SER A 117 2.39 -6.70 7.52
CA SER A 117 1.75 -6.46 6.21
C SER A 117 2.74 -5.88 5.19
N ASP A 118 3.46 -4.81 5.52
CA ASP A 118 4.38 -4.14 4.61
C ASP A 118 5.62 -4.98 4.27
N THR A 119 6.00 -5.87 5.19
CA THR A 119 7.24 -6.66 5.06
C THR A 119 7.03 -8.11 4.68
N ASP A 120 5.81 -8.53 4.36
CA ASP A 120 5.45 -9.93 4.11
C ASP A 120 5.98 -10.86 5.21
N ASN A 121 5.54 -10.63 6.46
CA ASN A 121 6.01 -11.34 7.64
C ASN A 121 7.55 -11.36 7.78
N LEU A 122 8.15 -10.17 7.67
CA LEU A 122 9.60 -9.96 7.75
C LEU A 122 10.44 -10.70 6.69
N ARG A 123 9.87 -10.95 5.51
CA ARG A 123 10.56 -11.58 4.36
C ARG A 123 10.99 -10.58 3.29
N ASN A 124 10.25 -9.49 3.10
CA ASN A 124 10.46 -8.52 2.02
C ASN A 124 10.79 -7.11 2.55
N ASN A 125 11.74 -6.43 1.91
CA ASN A 125 12.16 -5.05 2.21
C ASN A 125 12.51 -4.72 3.67
N VAL A 126 12.75 -5.73 4.51
CA VAL A 126 13.03 -5.60 5.95
C VAL A 126 14.40 -4.98 6.22
N LYS A 127 14.46 -4.09 7.22
CA LYS A 127 15.69 -3.58 7.82
C LYS A 127 15.78 -3.96 9.30
N ASP A 128 16.96 -3.77 9.89
CA ASP A 128 17.18 -4.05 11.32
C ASP A 128 16.26 -3.25 12.24
N VAL A 129 15.88 -2.04 11.83
CA VAL A 129 14.91 -1.21 12.55
C VAL A 129 13.54 -1.89 12.63
N ASP A 130 13.09 -2.52 11.55
CA ASP A 130 11.82 -3.24 11.51
C ASP A 130 11.87 -4.48 12.41
N ARG A 131 12.96 -5.25 12.39
CA ARG A 131 13.14 -6.43 13.25
C ARG A 131 13.15 -6.06 14.74
N LYS A 132 13.81 -4.95 15.09
CA LYS A 132 13.82 -4.43 16.47
C LYS A 132 12.44 -3.95 16.90
N ALA A 133 11.77 -3.16 16.05
CA ALA A 133 10.41 -2.71 16.32
C ALA A 133 9.46 -3.90 16.50
N PHE A 134 9.49 -4.88 15.61
CA PHE A 134 8.71 -6.10 15.71
C PHE A 134 8.93 -6.84 17.04
N ALA A 135 10.18 -7.07 17.42
CA ALA A 135 10.50 -7.78 18.67
C ALA A 135 9.94 -7.07 19.91
N THR A 136 10.13 -5.75 20.00
CA THR A 136 9.58 -4.94 21.12
C THR A 136 8.06 -4.90 21.10
N LEU A 137 7.44 -4.66 19.95
CA LEU A 137 5.99 -4.54 19.83
C LEU A 137 5.28 -5.87 20.07
N LYS A 138 5.90 -7.00 19.72
CA LYS A 138 5.36 -8.35 19.96
C LYS A 138 5.16 -8.61 21.46
N GLU A 139 6.16 -8.23 22.25
CA GLU A 139 6.11 -8.33 23.72
C GLU A 139 5.01 -7.42 24.30
N ILE A 140 4.96 -6.14 23.89
CA ILE A 140 3.96 -5.18 24.39
C ILE A 140 2.54 -5.57 23.97
N ALA A 141 2.37 -6.07 22.74
CA ALA A 141 1.10 -6.53 22.21
C ALA A 141 0.61 -7.82 22.90
N GLY A 142 1.51 -8.56 23.56
CA GLY A 142 1.22 -9.86 24.17
C GLY A 142 0.81 -10.91 23.14
N ILE A 143 1.49 -10.94 21.99
CA ILE A 143 1.23 -11.89 20.90
C ILE A 143 2.31 -12.97 20.92
N GLU A 144 1.92 -14.22 21.12
CA GLU A 144 2.85 -15.35 21.10
C GLU A 144 3.08 -15.86 19.67
N ASP A 145 2.00 -16.08 18.93
CA ASP A 145 2.00 -16.65 17.58
C ASP A 145 1.60 -15.59 16.53
N THR A 146 2.61 -14.93 15.99
CA THR A 146 2.45 -13.95 14.90
C THR A 146 2.23 -14.61 13.54
N ASP A 147 2.68 -15.85 13.37
CA ASP A 147 2.61 -16.55 12.08
C ASP A 147 1.16 -16.95 11.79
N THR A 148 0.45 -17.53 12.78
CA THR A 148 -0.98 -17.85 12.61
C THR A 148 -1.83 -16.60 12.31
N ILE A 149 -1.55 -15.49 12.98
CA ILE A 149 -2.26 -14.22 12.73
C ILE A 149 -1.95 -13.72 11.32
N TYR A 150 -0.69 -13.78 10.90
CA TYR A 150 -0.28 -13.39 9.56
C TYR A 150 -0.95 -14.25 8.48
N SER A 151 -1.00 -15.58 8.66
CA SER A 151 -1.71 -16.47 7.72
C SER A 151 -3.19 -16.08 7.60
N GLY A 152 -3.84 -15.73 8.72
CA GLY A 152 -5.21 -15.20 8.69
C GLY A 152 -5.35 -13.85 7.99
N MET A 153 -4.36 -12.95 8.13
CA MET A 153 -4.30 -11.70 7.37
C MET A 153 -4.20 -11.96 5.86
N VAL A 154 -3.34 -12.90 5.46
CA VAL A 154 -3.14 -13.30 4.05
C VAL A 154 -4.42 -13.91 3.46
N GLU A 155 -5.08 -14.81 4.19
CA GLU A 155 -6.36 -15.39 3.77
C GLU A 155 -7.44 -14.29 3.61
N ALA A 156 -7.56 -13.40 4.59
CA ALA A 156 -8.51 -12.29 4.54
C ALA A 156 -8.24 -11.35 3.35
N LYS A 157 -6.96 -11.10 3.02
CA LYS A 157 -6.53 -10.23 1.92
C LYS A 157 -6.99 -10.69 0.54
N ALA A 158 -7.13 -12.00 0.33
CA ALA A 158 -7.63 -12.59 -0.92
C ALA A 158 -9.12 -12.97 -0.87
N SER A 159 -9.77 -12.78 0.28
CA SER A 159 -11.19 -13.09 0.45
C SER A 159 -12.03 -11.94 -0.09
N TYR A 160 -12.37 -11.97 -1.38
CA TYR A 160 -13.13 -10.90 -2.02
C TYR A 160 -14.65 -11.05 -1.93
N GLY A 161 -15.18 -12.23 -1.60
CA GLY A 161 -16.63 -12.44 -1.41
C GLY A 161 -17.49 -11.81 -2.50
N ASP A 162 -18.39 -10.90 -2.08
CA ASP A 162 -19.34 -10.18 -2.95
C ASP A 162 -18.80 -8.84 -3.48
N MET A 163 -17.50 -8.54 -3.29
CA MET A 163 -16.90 -7.30 -3.79
C MET A 163 -16.95 -7.25 -5.33
N THR A 164 -17.33 -6.09 -5.84
CA THR A 164 -17.25 -5.75 -7.26
C THR A 164 -15.80 -5.66 -7.73
N ASP A 165 -15.57 -5.77 -9.04
CA ASP A 165 -14.21 -5.63 -9.59
C ASP A 165 -13.59 -4.25 -9.29
N GLU A 166 -14.42 -3.21 -9.16
CA GLU A 166 -13.96 -1.87 -8.77
C GLU A 166 -13.49 -1.84 -7.31
N GLU A 167 -14.25 -2.42 -6.39
CA GLU A 167 -13.86 -2.51 -4.98
C GLU A 167 -12.59 -3.35 -4.80
N ILE A 168 -12.44 -4.43 -5.56
CA ILE A 168 -11.21 -5.25 -5.56
C ILE A 168 -10.03 -4.43 -6.08
N TYR A 169 -10.18 -3.78 -7.23
CA TYR A 169 -9.13 -2.96 -7.83
C TYR A 169 -8.69 -1.81 -6.89
N LYS A 170 -9.65 -1.19 -6.18
CA LYS A 170 -9.40 -0.09 -5.25
C LYS A 170 -8.93 -0.53 -3.85
N SER A 171 -8.97 -1.83 -3.52
CA SER A 171 -8.61 -2.35 -2.18
C SER A 171 -7.13 -2.15 -1.79
N ASN A 172 -6.23 -2.06 -2.77
CA ASN A 172 -4.83 -1.66 -2.60
C ASN A 172 -4.37 -0.86 -3.82
N TYR A 173 -4.88 0.36 -3.92
CA TYR A 173 -4.73 1.22 -5.07
C TYR A 173 -3.91 2.47 -4.73
N LYS A 174 -3.03 2.89 -5.65
CA LYS A 174 -2.30 4.17 -5.54
C LYS A 174 -2.28 4.88 -6.89
N GLU A 175 -2.33 6.21 -6.82
CA GLU A 175 -2.27 7.12 -7.96
C GLU A 175 -0.92 7.83 -7.99
N TYR A 176 -0.44 8.07 -9.20
CA TYR A 176 0.85 8.65 -9.46
C TYR A 176 0.78 9.64 -10.63
N GLU A 177 1.63 10.65 -10.59
CA GLU A 177 1.85 11.58 -11.68
C GLU A 177 3.35 11.77 -11.88
N VAL A 178 3.81 11.66 -13.13
CA VAL A 178 5.20 11.89 -13.52
C VAL A 178 5.20 12.69 -14.81
N ASN A 179 5.84 13.86 -14.81
CA ASN A 179 5.93 14.77 -15.97
C ASN A 179 4.58 15.03 -16.66
N GLY A 180 3.50 15.21 -15.89
CA GLY A 180 2.15 15.45 -16.40
C GLY A 180 1.44 14.22 -16.98
N LYS A 181 2.08 13.04 -16.99
CA LYS A 181 1.42 11.76 -17.26
C LYS A 181 0.94 11.16 -15.94
N THR A 182 -0.33 10.80 -15.90
CA THR A 182 -0.99 10.21 -14.73
C THR A 182 -1.15 8.71 -14.91
N PHE A 183 -0.92 7.94 -13.85
CA PHE A 183 -1.16 6.51 -13.85
C PHE A 183 -1.61 6.00 -12.49
N CYS A 184 -2.32 4.88 -12.51
CA CYS A 184 -2.79 4.24 -11.29
C CYS A 184 -2.45 2.75 -11.25
N ILE A 185 -2.25 2.21 -10.04
CA ILE A 185 -1.86 0.81 -9.85
C ILE A 185 -2.72 0.18 -8.75
N GLY A 186 -3.60 -0.74 -9.13
CA GLY A 186 -4.29 -1.65 -8.22
C GLY A 186 -3.45 -2.89 -7.90
N ASN A 187 -3.64 -3.47 -6.72
CA ASN A 187 -3.03 -4.74 -6.35
C ASN A 187 -4.08 -5.70 -5.78
N ALA A 188 -4.19 -6.88 -6.38
CA ALA A 188 -5.09 -7.95 -5.97
C ALA A 188 -4.32 -9.24 -5.68
N ASN A 189 -4.95 -10.17 -4.98
CA ASN A 189 -4.36 -11.38 -4.43
C ASN A 189 -5.30 -12.56 -4.69
N ALA A 190 -4.78 -13.70 -5.12
CA ALA A 190 -5.60 -14.89 -5.30
C ALA A 190 -4.82 -16.17 -4.94
N GLY A 191 -5.51 -17.14 -4.36
CA GLY A 191 -4.91 -18.44 -4.02
C GLY A 191 -5.03 -19.44 -5.16
N GLY A 192 -3.91 -19.96 -5.65
CA GLY A 192 -3.85 -21.01 -6.66
C GLY A 192 -3.91 -20.50 -8.10
N GLU A 193 -3.24 -21.22 -9.01
CA GLU A 193 -2.99 -20.78 -10.40
C GLU A 193 -4.27 -20.43 -11.18
N LYS A 194 -5.31 -21.25 -11.06
CA LYS A 194 -6.59 -21.00 -11.74
C LYS A 194 -7.22 -19.68 -11.29
N ASN A 195 -7.35 -19.48 -9.98
CA ASN A 195 -7.97 -18.27 -9.42
C ASN A 195 -7.12 -17.03 -9.72
N LEU A 196 -5.79 -17.19 -9.75
CA LEU A 196 -4.88 -16.11 -10.09
C LEU A 196 -5.09 -15.62 -11.52
N ARG A 197 -5.18 -16.54 -12.48
CA ARG A 197 -5.45 -16.22 -13.87
C ARG A 197 -6.83 -15.58 -14.04
N GLU A 198 -7.86 -16.15 -13.42
CA GLU A 198 -9.22 -15.59 -13.46
C GLU A 198 -9.29 -14.18 -12.86
N MET A 199 -8.61 -13.93 -11.74
CA MET A 199 -8.51 -12.60 -11.15
C MET A 199 -7.75 -11.62 -12.06
N ALA A 200 -6.67 -12.06 -12.71
CA ALA A 200 -5.95 -11.25 -13.69
C ALA A 200 -6.83 -10.86 -14.88
N ASP A 201 -7.61 -11.80 -15.42
CA ASP A 201 -8.57 -11.52 -16.50
C ASP A 201 -9.67 -10.53 -16.02
N ARG A 202 -10.19 -10.68 -14.79
CA ARG A 202 -11.14 -9.72 -14.19
C ARG A 202 -10.56 -8.31 -14.09
N MET A 203 -9.35 -8.17 -13.55
CA MET A 203 -8.71 -6.86 -13.38
C MET A 203 -8.36 -6.21 -14.72
N TYR A 204 -7.93 -7.00 -15.72
CA TYR A 204 -7.71 -6.50 -17.08
C TYR A 204 -9.01 -5.95 -17.68
N ASN A 205 -10.10 -6.71 -17.61
CA ASN A 205 -11.41 -6.30 -18.13
C ASN A 205 -11.97 -5.07 -17.38
N HIS A 206 -11.74 -4.98 -16.06
CA HIS A 206 -12.10 -3.81 -15.27
C HIS A 206 -11.38 -2.55 -15.76
N MET A 207 -10.07 -2.62 -15.95
CA MET A 207 -9.28 -1.50 -16.48
C MET A 207 -9.73 -1.11 -17.88
N GLU A 208 -9.90 -2.08 -18.78
CA GLU A 208 -10.41 -1.83 -20.15
C GLU A 208 -11.76 -1.10 -20.15
N LYS A 209 -12.72 -1.58 -19.35
CA LYS A 209 -14.07 -1.00 -19.29
C LYS A 209 -14.10 0.41 -18.70
N ASN A 210 -13.16 0.74 -17.81
CA ASN A 210 -13.17 1.98 -17.04
C ASN A 210 -12.12 3.00 -17.46
N TYR A 211 -11.19 2.63 -18.36
CA TYR A 211 -10.09 3.49 -18.82
C TYR A 211 -10.54 4.89 -19.22
N GLU A 212 -11.50 5.00 -20.14
CA GLU A 212 -12.02 6.29 -20.64
C GLU A 212 -12.64 7.16 -19.53
N LYS A 213 -13.22 6.53 -18.49
CA LYS A 213 -13.83 7.23 -17.35
C LYS A 213 -12.82 7.57 -16.26
N SER A 214 -11.69 6.89 -16.24
CA SER A 214 -10.69 6.98 -15.19
C SER A 214 -9.95 8.32 -15.20
N GLY A 215 -9.80 8.93 -16.39
CA GLY A 215 -9.02 10.15 -16.58
C GLY A 215 -7.50 9.96 -16.49
N PHE A 216 -7.02 8.73 -16.27
CA PHE A 216 -5.59 8.41 -16.25
C PHE A 216 -5.05 8.15 -17.65
N ASN A 217 -3.76 8.46 -17.89
CA ASN A 217 -3.09 8.04 -19.13
C ASN A 217 -2.86 6.53 -19.14
N MET A 218 -2.56 5.93 -17.99
CA MET A 218 -2.30 4.50 -17.86
C MET A 218 -2.95 3.91 -16.61
N MET A 219 -3.55 2.73 -16.76
CA MET A 219 -4.01 1.91 -15.65
C MET A 219 -3.20 0.63 -15.60
N PHE A 220 -2.70 0.28 -14.42
CA PHE A 220 -2.02 -0.99 -14.17
C PHE A 220 -2.72 -1.76 -13.05
N SER A 221 -2.53 -3.07 -13.07
CA SER A 221 -2.90 -3.95 -11.97
C SER A 221 -1.84 -5.02 -11.80
N MET A 222 -1.52 -5.33 -10.55
CA MET A 222 -0.74 -6.50 -10.19
C MET A 222 -1.65 -7.51 -9.51
N VAL A 223 -1.54 -8.79 -9.87
CA VAL A 223 -2.27 -9.87 -9.21
C VAL A 223 -1.26 -10.91 -8.76
N GLN A 224 -1.17 -11.14 -7.44
CA GLN A 224 -0.16 -12.00 -6.83
C GLN A 224 -0.77 -13.26 -6.21
N ASN A 225 -0.06 -14.37 -6.31
CA ASN A 225 -0.40 -15.60 -5.60
C ASN A 225 -0.16 -15.42 -4.10
N ILE A 226 -1.08 -15.90 -3.27
CA ILE A 226 -0.94 -15.89 -1.80
C ILE A 226 -0.74 -17.28 -1.17
N ASN A 227 -0.44 -18.32 -1.96
CA ASN A 227 -0.28 -19.67 -1.41
C ASN A 227 1.00 -19.82 -0.59
N GLU A 228 0.87 -19.90 0.74
CA GLU A 228 1.96 -20.25 1.66
C GLU A 228 2.59 -21.62 1.37
N ASN A 229 1.85 -22.53 0.72
CA ASN A 229 2.28 -23.92 0.46
C ASN A 229 2.91 -24.14 -0.92
N SER A 230 2.89 -23.15 -1.82
CA SER A 230 3.55 -23.28 -3.12
C SER A 230 4.92 -22.63 -3.05
N ASN A 231 5.98 -23.40 -3.28
CA ASN A 231 7.33 -22.88 -3.56
C ASN A 231 7.41 -22.07 -4.88
N GLU A 232 6.27 -21.66 -5.43
CA GLU A 232 6.15 -20.94 -6.69
C GLU A 232 5.30 -19.69 -6.44
N ASN A 233 5.98 -18.59 -6.15
CA ASN A 233 5.38 -17.27 -6.25
C ASN A 233 4.98 -17.08 -7.72
N MET A 234 3.84 -16.43 -7.96
CA MET A 234 3.42 -16.09 -9.31
C MET A 234 2.74 -14.74 -9.29
N THR A 235 3.20 -13.87 -10.18
CA THR A 235 2.66 -12.52 -10.33
C THR A 235 2.23 -12.29 -11.77
N TYR A 236 1.02 -11.78 -11.95
CA TYR A 236 0.52 -11.22 -13.20
C TYR A 236 0.59 -9.70 -13.10
N LEU A 237 1.33 -9.07 -14.01
CA LEU A 237 1.33 -7.63 -14.19
C LEU A 237 0.59 -7.26 -15.47
N LEU A 238 -0.33 -6.33 -15.33
CA LEU A 238 -1.34 -5.94 -16.30
C LEU A 238 -1.25 -4.44 -16.55
N GLY A 239 -1.50 -4.02 -17.79
CA GLY A 239 -1.49 -2.60 -18.16
C GLY A 239 -2.50 -2.33 -19.27
N TYR A 240 -3.20 -1.21 -19.17
CA TYR A 240 -4.16 -0.73 -20.16
C TYR A 240 -4.08 0.79 -20.28
N GLY A 241 -4.28 1.32 -21.47
CA GLY A 241 -4.22 2.76 -21.76
C GLY A 241 -3.04 3.17 -22.62
N GLU A 242 -2.80 4.48 -22.68
CA GLU A 242 -1.74 5.11 -23.48
C GLU A 242 -0.37 4.54 -23.09
N ASP A 243 0.35 3.94 -24.05
CA ASP A 243 1.69 3.37 -23.85
C ASP A 243 1.84 2.26 -22.78
N ALA A 244 0.77 1.86 -22.09
CA ALA A 244 0.86 0.89 -20.98
C ALA A 244 1.48 -0.45 -21.44
N ALA A 245 1.11 -0.93 -22.64
CA ALA A 245 1.70 -2.14 -23.22
C ALA A 245 3.19 -1.96 -23.60
N GLU A 246 3.61 -0.76 -24.00
CA GLU A 246 5.01 -0.46 -24.30
C GLU A 246 5.86 -0.39 -23.02
N VAL A 247 5.32 0.20 -21.95
CA VAL A 247 5.92 0.17 -20.62
C VAL A 247 6.18 -1.27 -20.19
N LEU A 248 5.18 -2.15 -20.32
CA LEU A 248 5.33 -3.55 -19.94
C LEU A 248 6.36 -4.28 -20.81
N LYS A 249 6.30 -4.08 -22.12
CA LYS A 249 7.22 -4.67 -23.08
C LYS A 249 8.68 -4.27 -22.83
N ASN A 250 8.94 -3.02 -22.47
CA ASN A 250 10.30 -2.50 -22.28
C ASN A 250 10.83 -2.75 -20.85
N GLY A 251 9.95 -2.67 -19.85
CA GLY A 251 10.33 -2.81 -18.44
C GLY A 251 10.39 -4.25 -17.94
N PHE A 252 9.72 -5.20 -18.62
CA PHE A 252 9.52 -6.55 -18.12
C PHE A 252 9.68 -7.61 -19.24
N GLU A 253 10.86 -8.24 -19.27
CA GLU A 253 11.21 -9.27 -20.26
C GLU A 253 10.26 -10.47 -20.18
N GLY A 254 9.58 -10.79 -21.28
CA GLY A 254 8.61 -11.90 -21.34
C GLY A 254 7.15 -11.47 -21.29
N PHE A 255 6.85 -10.18 -21.40
CA PHE A 255 5.48 -9.70 -21.67
C PHE A 255 4.90 -10.33 -22.95
N ASP A 256 3.73 -10.98 -22.83
CA ASP A 256 3.11 -11.78 -23.91
C ASP A 256 2.15 -10.99 -24.81
N GLY A 257 2.02 -9.69 -24.58
CA GLY A 257 1.07 -8.80 -25.28
C GLY A 257 -0.19 -8.51 -24.46
N LYS A 258 -0.50 -9.32 -23.44
CA LYS A 258 -1.58 -9.04 -22.47
C LYS A 258 -1.04 -8.99 -21.04
N TYR A 259 -0.15 -9.91 -20.69
CA TYR A 259 0.36 -10.15 -19.35
C TYR A 259 1.89 -10.20 -19.33
N TYR A 260 2.46 -9.64 -18.27
CA TYR A 260 3.79 -10.06 -17.82
C TYR A 260 3.59 -11.04 -16.66
N ILE A 261 4.11 -12.26 -16.82
CA ILE A 261 3.97 -13.33 -15.83
C ILE A 261 5.37 -13.69 -15.33
N THR A 262 5.56 -13.65 -14.01
CA THR A 262 6.84 -14.04 -13.40
C THR A 262 6.61 -14.95 -12.20
N LYS A 263 7.58 -15.84 -11.93
CA LYS A 263 7.64 -16.65 -10.71
C LYS A 263 8.28 -15.93 -9.51
N THR A 264 8.50 -14.62 -9.64
CA THR A 264 9.06 -13.77 -8.59
C THR A 264 8.02 -12.80 -8.06
N ASP A 265 8.18 -12.38 -6.81
CA ASP A 265 7.35 -11.31 -6.26
C ASP A 265 7.74 -9.98 -6.87
N LEU A 266 6.74 -9.28 -7.40
CA LEU A 266 6.89 -7.89 -7.78
C LEU A 266 6.42 -6.99 -6.63
N SER A 267 6.98 -5.79 -6.58
CA SER A 267 6.65 -4.77 -5.61
C SER A 267 6.30 -3.52 -6.39
N ARG A 268 5.13 -2.96 -6.10
CA ARG A 268 4.68 -1.69 -6.69
C ARG A 268 5.75 -0.60 -6.54
N LYS A 269 6.35 -0.50 -5.35
CA LYS A 269 7.32 0.54 -4.99
C LYS A 269 8.69 0.36 -5.63
N THR A 270 9.23 -0.86 -5.64
CA THR A 270 10.63 -1.10 -6.04
C THR A 270 10.80 -1.57 -7.47
N HIS A 271 9.75 -2.14 -8.08
CA HIS A 271 9.82 -2.69 -9.43
C HIS A 271 8.92 -1.92 -10.42
N ILE A 272 7.64 -1.72 -10.08
CA ILE A 272 6.66 -1.23 -11.06
C ILE A 272 6.73 0.29 -11.25
N VAL A 273 6.62 1.06 -10.16
CA VAL A 273 6.68 2.53 -10.23
C VAL A 273 7.97 3.02 -10.89
N PRO A 274 9.17 2.49 -10.58
CA PRO A 274 10.40 2.89 -11.26
C PRO A 274 10.39 2.59 -12.76
N ALA A 275 9.88 1.43 -13.20
CA ALA A 275 9.81 1.08 -14.62
C ALA A 275 8.91 2.03 -15.41
N ILE A 276 7.72 2.34 -14.87
CA ILE A 276 6.80 3.32 -15.48
C ILE A 276 7.44 4.71 -15.52
N THR A 277 8.07 5.12 -14.41
CA THR A 277 8.73 6.43 -14.30
C THR A 277 9.88 6.59 -15.29
N ALA A 278 10.72 5.56 -15.43
CA ALA A 278 11.83 5.55 -16.38
C ALA A 278 11.32 5.69 -17.82
N PHE A 279 10.30 4.92 -18.19
CA PHE A 279 9.70 4.99 -19.52
C PHE A 279 9.13 6.39 -19.83
N ILE A 280 8.40 6.99 -18.88
CA ILE A 280 7.86 8.36 -19.05
C ILE A 280 8.99 9.38 -19.21
N ASN A 281 10.07 9.24 -18.45
CA ASN A 281 11.23 10.14 -18.53
C ASN A 281 12.00 10.00 -19.85
N GLU A 282 12.07 8.80 -20.43
CA GLU A 282 12.76 8.57 -21.71
C GLU A 282 12.00 9.13 -22.92
N LYS A 283 10.68 9.25 -22.83
CA LYS A 283 9.83 9.79 -23.90
C LYS A 283 9.71 11.32 -23.93
N ASN A 284 10.10 12.02 -22.86
CA ASN A 284 10.06 13.48 -22.74
C ASN A 284 11.40 14.13 -23.09
#